data_AF-B5RU64-F1
#
_entry.id   AF-B5RU64-F1
#
_cell.length_a   1.000
_cell.length_b   1.000
_cell.length_c   1.000
_cell.angle_alpha   90.00
_cell.angle_beta   90.00
_cell.angle_gamma   90.00
#
_symmetry.space_group_name_H-M   'P 1'
#
loop_
_entity.id
_entity.type
_entity.pdbx_description
1 polymer ?
#
loop_
_entity_poly.entity_id
_entity_poly.type
_entity_poly.pdbx_seq_one_letter_code
_entity_poly.pdbx_strand_id
1 'polypeptide(L)'
;MAHWILSNFPWKALLVYILLQVAAYLCFGRDGVFIVLLLGIPGAFICLMVSFMPLETTFNEIIEEILIPEFIEKRPFKEISFKRQEILEDILSSVNTKINYMMGTNYGYTGSNEMVRGYKGIMTKFEERFNEAYNEASIEEIQGWDKILLIAKNIQDEDLNKAYENLVPSKLAHKYSKFQQPLEPTTDGYELHNIDNSKDASNIV
;
A
#
# COMPACT_ATOMS: atom_id res chain seq x y z
N MET A 1 -12.54 -10.90 -5.28
CA MET A 1 -12.01 -11.68 -6.42
C MET A 1 -12.99 -12.73 -6.98
N ALA A 2 -13.71 -13.52 -6.17
CA ALA A 2 -14.52 -14.64 -6.68
C ALA A 2 -15.66 -14.25 -7.67
N HIS A 3 -16.33 -13.10 -7.47
CA HIS A 3 -17.40 -12.67 -8.39
C HIS A 3 -16.88 -12.26 -9.78
N TRP A 4 -15.64 -11.78 -9.87
CA TRP A 4 -14.99 -11.46 -11.14
C TRP A 4 -14.66 -12.72 -11.95
N ILE A 5 -14.22 -13.77 -11.25
CA ILE A 5 -13.92 -15.05 -11.86
C ILE A 5 -15.19 -15.61 -12.51
N LEU A 6 -16.35 -15.55 -11.84
CA LEU A 6 -17.62 -16.01 -12.43
C LEU A 6 -18.05 -15.18 -13.65
N SER A 7 -17.93 -13.85 -13.58
CA SER A 7 -18.36 -12.96 -14.68
C SER A 7 -17.47 -13.08 -15.92
N ASN A 8 -16.19 -13.39 -15.75
CA ASN A 8 -15.22 -13.55 -16.83
C ASN A 8 -14.89 -15.02 -17.12
N PHE A 9 -15.62 -15.95 -16.49
CA PHE A 9 -15.40 -17.38 -16.72
C PHE A 9 -15.81 -17.73 -18.16
N PRO A 10 -15.01 -18.52 -18.90
CA PRO A 10 -15.34 -18.89 -20.27
C PRO A 10 -16.44 -19.96 -20.30
N TRP A 11 -17.66 -19.62 -19.88
CA TRP A 11 -18.82 -20.51 -19.80
C TRP A 11 -19.10 -21.23 -21.12
N LYS A 12 -18.88 -20.54 -22.24
CA LYS A 12 -19.02 -21.12 -23.58
C LYS A 12 -18.01 -22.25 -23.82
N ALA A 13 -16.75 -22.07 -23.39
CA ALA A 13 -15.72 -23.12 -23.51
C ALA A 13 -16.03 -24.31 -22.58
N LEU A 14 -16.53 -24.06 -21.37
CA LEU A 14 -16.99 -25.11 -20.46
C LEU A 14 -18.12 -25.94 -21.10
N LEU A 15 -19.10 -25.28 -21.71
CA LEU A 15 -20.21 -25.96 -22.37
C LEU A 15 -19.75 -26.83 -23.55
N VAL A 16 -18.84 -26.31 -24.38
CA VAL A 16 -18.21 -27.09 -25.47
C VAL A 16 -17.47 -28.30 -24.91
N TYR A 17 -16.72 -28.13 -23.83
CA TYR A 17 -15.99 -29.21 -23.18
C TYR A 17 -16.93 -30.32 -22.66
N ILE A 18 -18.04 -29.96 -22.02
CA ILE A 18 -19.06 -30.92 -21.55
C ILE A 18 -19.66 -31.70 -22.73
N LEU A 19 -20.00 -31.02 -23.83
CA LEU A 19 -20.52 -31.68 -25.03
C LEU A 19 -19.50 -32.66 -25.64
N LEU A 20 -18.23 -32.29 -25.63
CA LEU A 20 -17.12 -33.11 -26.14
C LEU A 20 -16.93 -34.38 -25.30
N GLN A 21 -17.11 -34.30 -23.97
CA GLN A 21 -17.10 -35.45 -23.07
C GLN A 21 -18.27 -36.41 -23.34
N VAL A 22 -19.48 -35.89 -23.55
CA VAL A 22 -20.66 -36.69 -23.89
C VAL A 22 -20.46 -37.39 -25.24
N ALA A 23 -19.95 -36.68 -26.24
CA ALA A 23 -19.66 -37.26 -27.56
C ALA A 23 -18.58 -38.35 -27.47
N ALA A 24 -17.51 -38.13 -26.70
CA ALA A 24 -16.46 -39.12 -26.50
C ALA A 24 -16.96 -40.38 -25.80
N TYR A 25 -17.86 -40.23 -24.81
CA TYR A 25 -18.51 -41.36 -24.17
C TYR A 25 -19.36 -42.18 -25.15
N LEU A 26 -20.14 -41.51 -26.00
CA LEU A 26 -20.99 -42.19 -26.98
C LEU A 26 -20.19 -42.91 -28.07
N CYS A 27 -19.06 -42.35 -28.51
CA CYS A 27 -18.24 -42.92 -29.60
C CYS A 27 -17.26 -44.01 -29.14
N PHE A 28 -16.66 -43.84 -27.95
CA PHE A 28 -15.52 -44.65 -27.50
C PHE A 28 -15.71 -45.26 -26.12
N GLY A 29 -16.90 -45.11 -25.52
CA GLY A 29 -17.20 -45.61 -24.19
C GLY A 29 -16.37 -44.96 -23.10
N ARG A 30 -16.05 -45.73 -22.06
CA ARG A 30 -15.35 -45.23 -20.86
C ARG A 30 -13.93 -44.74 -21.15
N ASP A 31 -13.22 -45.39 -22.07
CA ASP A 31 -11.82 -45.07 -22.37
C ASP A 31 -11.69 -43.74 -23.12
N GLY A 32 -12.66 -43.40 -23.97
CA GLY A 32 -12.72 -42.08 -24.60
C GLY A 32 -12.86 -40.93 -23.60
N VAL A 33 -13.70 -41.10 -22.58
CA VAL A 33 -13.87 -40.11 -21.51
C VAL A 33 -12.57 -39.91 -20.72
N PHE A 34 -11.85 -41.00 -20.43
CA PHE A 34 -10.54 -40.90 -19.76
C PHE A 34 -9.54 -40.10 -20.57
N ILE A 35 -9.45 -40.33 -21.88
CA ILE A 35 -8.54 -39.57 -22.77
C ILE A 35 -8.90 -38.08 -22.81
N VAL A 36 -10.19 -37.76 -22.96
CA VAL A 36 -10.65 -36.36 -22.98
C VAL A 36 -10.46 -35.68 -21.62
N LEU A 37 -10.62 -36.38 -20.49
CA LEU A 37 -10.28 -35.83 -19.17
C LEU A 37 -8.79 -35.53 -19.04
N LEU A 38 -7.94 -36.49 -19.45
CA LEU A 38 -6.49 -36.44 -19.26
C LEU A 38 -5.85 -35.31 -20.09
N LEU A 39 -6.38 -35.03 -21.28
CA LEU A 39 -5.94 -33.91 -22.13
C LEU A 39 -6.72 -32.62 -21.83
N GLY A 40 -7.99 -32.73 -21.47
CA GLY A 40 -8.91 -31.62 -21.31
C GLY A 40 -8.69 -30.80 -20.05
N ILE A 41 -8.39 -31.44 -18.91
CA ILE A 41 -8.14 -30.72 -17.66
C ILE A 41 -6.87 -29.84 -17.77
N PRO A 42 -5.70 -30.36 -18.21
CA PRO A 42 -4.53 -29.52 -18.43
C PRO A 42 -4.77 -28.44 -19.50
N GLY A 43 -5.45 -28.78 -20.59
CA GLY A 43 -5.78 -27.82 -21.65
C GLY A 43 -6.67 -26.68 -21.16
N ALA A 44 -7.69 -26.99 -20.35
CA ALA A 44 -8.55 -25.97 -19.72
C ALA A 44 -7.75 -25.08 -18.77
N PHE A 45 -6.85 -25.66 -17.98
CA PHE A 45 -5.98 -24.88 -17.09
C PHE A 45 -5.07 -23.91 -17.85
N ILE A 46 -4.43 -24.38 -18.93
CA ILE A 46 -3.61 -23.54 -19.80
C ILE A 46 -4.46 -22.43 -20.43
N CYS A 47 -5.65 -22.76 -20.93
CA CYS A 47 -6.56 -21.79 -21.54
C CYS A 47 -6.99 -20.70 -20.55
N LEU A 48 -7.30 -21.08 -19.29
CA LEU A 48 -7.59 -20.11 -18.23
C LEU A 48 -6.37 -19.23 -17.96
N MET A 49 -5.18 -19.80 -17.80
CA MET A 49 -3.95 -19.03 -17.56
C MET A 49 -3.67 -18.01 -18.68
N VAL A 50 -3.76 -18.44 -19.94
CA VAL A 50 -3.56 -17.57 -21.11
C VAL A 50 -4.63 -16.46 -21.19
N SER A 51 -5.85 -16.71 -20.71
CA SER A 51 -6.92 -15.71 -20.73
C SER A 51 -6.84 -14.71 -19.58
N PHE A 52 -6.42 -15.15 -18.39
CA PHE A 52 -6.40 -14.32 -17.17
C PHE A 52 -5.08 -13.58 -16.95
N MET A 53 -3.94 -14.15 -17.37
CA MET A 53 -2.64 -13.51 -17.17
C MET A 53 -2.52 -12.13 -17.85
N PRO A 54 -2.96 -11.93 -19.12
CA PRO A 54 -2.94 -10.62 -19.74
C PRO A 54 -3.89 -9.64 -19.05
N LEU A 55 -5.03 -10.13 -18.55
CA LEU A 55 -6.03 -9.31 -17.87
C LEU A 55 -5.46 -8.73 -16.58
N GLU A 56 -4.74 -9.52 -15.80
CA GLU A 56 -4.10 -9.09 -14.56
C GLU A 56 -2.97 -8.09 -14.82
N THR A 57 -2.12 -8.33 -15.84
CA THR A 57 -1.04 -7.40 -16.18
C THR A 57 -1.58 -6.06 -16.64
N THR A 58 -2.53 -6.06 -17.58
CA THR A 58 -3.14 -4.83 -18.10
C THR A 58 -3.90 -4.08 -17.02
N PHE A 59 -4.56 -4.79 -16.10
CA PHE A 59 -5.18 -4.14 -14.95
C PHE A 59 -4.15 -3.43 -14.07
N ASN A 60 -3.03 -4.07 -13.75
CA ASN A 60 -2.00 -3.46 -12.90
C ASN A 60 -1.38 -2.21 -13.52
N GLU A 61 -1.25 -2.16 -14.85
CA GLU A 61 -0.77 -0.97 -15.55
C GLU A 61 -1.80 0.16 -15.52
N ILE A 62 -3.04 -0.13 -15.93
CA ILE A 62 -4.14 0.85 -15.99
C ILE A 62 -4.45 1.42 -14.60
N ILE A 63 -4.38 0.57 -13.57
CA ILE A 63 -4.78 0.99 -12.23
C ILE A 63 -3.82 2.00 -11.64
N GLU A 64 -2.52 1.90 -11.94
CA GLU A 64 -1.54 2.88 -11.47
C GLU A 64 -1.86 4.27 -12.03
N GLU A 65 -2.18 4.36 -13.32
CA GLU A 65 -2.49 5.62 -13.99
C GLU A 65 -3.83 6.23 -13.55
N ILE A 66 -4.81 5.42 -13.16
CA ILE A 66 -6.13 5.90 -12.70
C ILE A 66 -6.14 6.21 -11.20
N LEU A 67 -5.53 5.34 -10.40
CA LEU A 67 -5.66 5.37 -8.95
C LEU A 67 -4.89 6.53 -8.32
N ILE A 68 -3.68 6.80 -8.82
CA ILE A 68 -2.82 7.86 -8.27
C ILE A 68 -3.47 9.25 -8.40
N PRO A 69 -3.98 9.67 -9.57
CA PRO A 69 -4.65 10.97 -9.69
C PRO A 69 -5.88 11.10 -8.79
N GLU A 70 -6.70 10.06 -8.68
CA GLU A 70 -7.90 10.10 -7.80
C GLU A 70 -7.52 10.29 -6.33
N PHE A 71 -6.43 9.66 -5.87
CA PHE A 71 -5.94 9.82 -4.51
C PHE A 71 -5.31 11.19 -4.27
N ILE A 72 -4.62 11.76 -5.27
CA ILE A 72 -4.10 13.14 -5.23
C ILE A 72 -5.25 14.15 -5.12
N GLU A 73 -6.27 14.00 -5.97
CA GLU A 73 -7.37 14.97 -6.07
C GLU A 73 -8.26 14.96 -4.82
N LYS A 74 -8.67 13.77 -4.38
CA LYS A 74 -9.67 13.63 -3.31
C LYS A 74 -9.07 13.54 -1.90
N ARG A 75 -7.74 13.39 -1.79
CA ARG A 75 -6.97 13.41 -0.53
C ARG A 75 -7.64 12.65 0.63
N PRO A 76 -7.93 11.34 0.47
CA PRO A 76 -8.66 10.57 1.48
C PRO A 76 -7.94 10.51 2.83
N PHE A 77 -6.63 10.72 2.88
CA PHE A 77 -5.82 10.66 4.10
C PHE A 77 -5.94 11.91 4.98
N LYS A 78 -6.44 13.02 4.43
CA LYS A 78 -6.66 14.27 5.18
C LYS A 78 -7.80 14.17 6.19
N GLU A 79 -8.77 13.32 5.91
CA GLU A 79 -10.05 13.26 6.62
C GLU A 79 -10.09 12.12 7.65
N ILE A 80 -10.96 12.27 8.67
CA ILE A 80 -11.08 11.33 9.79
C ILE A 80 -12.29 10.39 9.57
N SER A 81 -12.09 9.12 9.93
CA SER A 81 -13.03 7.99 9.96
C SER A 81 -14.20 8.02 8.95
N PHE A 82 -15.37 8.54 9.33
CA PHE A 82 -16.60 8.45 8.54
C PHE A 82 -16.50 9.18 7.20
N LYS A 83 -15.96 10.40 7.20
CA LYS A 83 -15.79 11.20 5.99
C LYS A 83 -14.72 10.60 5.07
N ARG A 84 -13.69 10.00 5.65
CA ARG A 84 -12.69 9.24 4.89
C ARG A 84 -13.32 8.03 4.20
N GLN A 85 -14.21 7.30 4.86
CA GLN A 85 -14.86 6.14 4.24
C GLN A 85 -15.73 6.57 3.05
N GLU A 86 -16.50 7.66 3.19
CA GLU A 86 -17.31 8.21 2.10
C GLU A 86 -16.45 8.58 0.88
N ILE A 87 -15.34 9.28 1.10
CA ILE A 87 -14.40 9.64 0.03
C ILE A 87 -13.80 8.38 -0.62
N LEU A 88 -13.45 7.36 0.17
CA LEU A 88 -12.90 6.12 -0.38
C LEU A 88 -13.91 5.33 -1.21
N GLU A 89 -15.20 5.34 -0.86
CA GLU A 89 -16.25 4.71 -1.68
C GLU A 89 -16.50 5.50 -2.97
N ASP A 90 -16.43 6.84 -2.93
CA ASP A 90 -16.50 7.67 -4.13
C ASP A 90 -15.31 7.45 -5.07
N ILE A 91 -14.08 7.37 -4.53
CA ILE A 91 -12.89 6.97 -5.30
C ILE A 91 -13.09 5.57 -5.88
N LEU A 92 -13.55 4.60 -5.09
CA LEU A 92 -13.77 3.22 -5.54
C LEU A 92 -14.73 3.17 -6.74
N SER A 93 -15.84 3.90 -6.67
CA SER A 93 -16.82 3.97 -7.75
C SER A 93 -16.22 4.59 -9.02
N SER A 94 -15.51 5.72 -8.88
CA SER A 94 -14.84 6.40 -9.99
C SER A 94 -13.78 5.52 -10.66
N VAL A 95 -12.89 4.94 -9.85
CA VAL A 95 -11.81 4.06 -10.30
C VAL A 95 -12.38 2.84 -11.03
N ASN A 96 -13.34 2.13 -10.44
CA ASN A 96 -13.96 0.96 -11.08
C ASN A 96 -14.67 1.33 -12.38
N THR A 97 -15.34 2.49 -12.44
CA THR A 97 -15.98 2.95 -13.67
C THR A 97 -14.96 3.19 -14.79
N LYS A 98 -13.85 3.86 -14.47
CA LYS A 98 -12.77 4.12 -15.43
C LYS A 98 -12.08 2.83 -15.88
N ILE A 99 -11.80 1.90 -14.97
CA ILE A 99 -11.21 0.61 -15.30
C ILE A 99 -12.14 -0.21 -16.21
N ASN A 100 -13.42 -0.31 -15.86
CA ASN A 100 -14.41 -1.05 -16.66
C ASN A 100 -14.52 -0.47 -18.07
N TYR A 101 -14.47 0.86 -18.19
CA TYR A 101 -14.45 1.55 -19.48
C TYR A 101 -13.20 1.23 -20.30
N MET A 102 -12.00 1.25 -19.70
CA MET A 102 -10.75 0.98 -20.42
C MET A 102 -10.55 -0.50 -20.75
N MET A 103 -10.94 -1.40 -19.85
CA MET A 103 -10.76 -2.84 -20.03
C MET A 103 -11.91 -3.51 -20.79
N GLY A 104 -13.07 -2.86 -20.88
CA GLY A 104 -14.28 -3.47 -21.45
C GLY A 104 -14.79 -4.67 -20.66
N THR A 105 -14.44 -4.78 -19.37
CA THR A 105 -14.84 -5.89 -18.50
C THR A 105 -15.44 -5.38 -17.20
N ASN A 106 -16.05 -6.31 -16.45
CA ASN A 106 -16.37 -6.18 -15.02
C ASN A 106 -15.20 -5.73 -14.13
N TYR A 107 -13.95 -6.00 -14.53
CA TYR A 107 -12.85 -6.20 -13.59
C TYR A 107 -12.46 -4.92 -12.80
N GLY A 108 -12.47 -4.99 -11.47
CA GLY A 108 -12.23 -3.84 -10.60
C GLY A 108 -11.89 -4.21 -9.15
N TYR A 109 -11.73 -3.20 -8.31
CA TYR A 109 -11.58 -3.39 -6.87
C TYR A 109 -12.89 -3.85 -6.23
N THR A 110 -12.81 -4.80 -5.30
CA THR A 110 -13.99 -5.32 -4.60
C THR A 110 -14.42 -4.48 -3.41
N GLY A 111 -13.55 -3.57 -2.96
CA GLY A 111 -13.83 -2.65 -1.86
C GLY A 111 -12.72 -1.64 -1.66
N SER A 112 -13.03 -0.58 -0.91
CA SER A 112 -12.13 0.53 -0.60
C SER A 112 -10.83 0.07 0.09
N ASN A 113 -10.89 -0.96 0.94
CA ASN A 113 -9.70 -1.52 1.59
C ASN A 113 -8.71 -2.17 0.60
N GLU A 114 -9.22 -2.90 -0.39
CA GLU A 114 -8.39 -3.52 -1.43
C GLU A 114 -7.72 -2.46 -2.30
N MET A 115 -8.49 -1.43 -2.65
CA MET A 115 -8.00 -0.27 -3.39
C MET A 115 -6.89 0.48 -2.64
N VAL A 116 -7.09 0.78 -1.35
CA VAL A 116 -6.07 1.42 -0.51
C VAL A 116 -4.81 0.56 -0.41
N ARG A 117 -4.95 -0.77 -0.35
CA ARG A 117 -3.79 -1.68 -0.39
C ARG A 117 -3.07 -1.62 -1.73
N GLY A 118 -3.80 -1.55 -2.84
CA GLY A 118 -3.24 -1.35 -4.18
C GLY A 118 -2.43 -0.05 -4.27
N TYR A 119 -3.02 1.06 -3.83
CA TYR A 119 -2.36 2.36 -3.75
C TYR A 119 -1.05 2.29 -2.93
N LYS A 120 -1.11 1.70 -1.73
CA LYS A 120 0.10 1.52 -0.90
C LYS A 120 1.17 0.67 -1.58
N GLY A 121 0.76 -0.41 -2.26
CA GLY A 121 1.69 -1.25 -3.01
C GLY A 121 2.42 -0.47 -4.12
N ILE A 122 1.73 0.43 -4.82
CA ILE A 122 2.35 1.32 -5.80
C ILE A 122 3.34 2.26 -5.13
N MET A 123 2.94 2.92 -4.03
CA MET A 123 3.83 3.82 -3.28
C MET A 123 5.08 3.12 -2.74
N THR A 124 4.96 1.91 -2.20
CA THR A 124 6.12 1.14 -1.71
C THR A 124 7.07 0.78 -2.85
N LYS A 125 6.56 0.30 -4.00
CA LYS A 125 7.41 0.03 -5.17
C LYS A 125 8.06 1.29 -5.71
N PHE A 126 7.36 2.42 -5.66
CA PHE A 126 7.94 3.71 -6.00
C PHE A 126 9.06 4.06 -5.03
N GLU A 127 8.87 3.99 -3.72
CA GLU A 127 9.90 4.29 -2.72
C GLU A 127 11.16 3.43 -2.89
N GLU A 128 11.01 2.13 -3.12
CA GLU A 128 12.13 1.22 -3.38
C GLU A 128 12.93 1.67 -4.61
N ARG A 129 12.27 1.83 -5.75
CA ARG A 129 12.90 2.28 -7.01
C ARG A 129 13.48 3.69 -6.89
N PHE A 130 12.79 4.57 -6.16
CA PHE A 130 13.18 5.96 -6.00
C PHE A 130 14.48 6.07 -5.20
N ASN A 131 14.58 5.34 -4.09
CA ASN A 131 15.80 5.30 -3.30
C ASN A 131 16.96 4.71 -4.10
N GLU A 132 16.74 3.65 -4.88
CA GLU A 132 17.80 3.06 -5.71
C GLU A 132 18.29 4.00 -6.82
N ALA A 133 17.37 4.67 -7.53
CA ALA A 133 17.68 5.46 -8.71
C ALA A 133 18.07 6.93 -8.41
N TYR A 134 17.58 7.49 -7.31
CA TYR A 134 17.68 8.93 -7.01
C TYR A 134 18.34 9.25 -5.67
N ASN A 135 19.06 8.29 -5.05
CA ASN A 135 19.76 8.48 -3.77
C ASN A 135 20.67 9.73 -3.71
N GLU A 136 21.17 10.22 -4.85
CA GLU A 136 22.05 11.40 -4.96
C GLU A 136 21.50 12.48 -5.90
N ALA A 137 20.33 12.27 -6.49
CA ALA A 137 19.78 13.15 -7.52
C ALA A 137 19.02 14.34 -6.92
N SER A 138 19.06 15.48 -7.60
CA SER A 138 18.26 16.64 -7.22
C SER A 138 16.77 16.43 -7.55
N ILE A 139 15.87 17.07 -6.80
CA ILE A 139 14.41 16.97 -7.06
C ILE A 139 14.06 17.45 -8.48
N GLU A 140 14.89 18.33 -9.07
CA GLU A 140 14.73 18.86 -10.43
C GLU A 140 15.06 17.82 -11.53
N GLU A 141 15.84 16.79 -11.22
CA GLU A 141 16.20 15.72 -12.15
C GLU A 141 15.09 14.67 -12.31
N ILE A 142 14.08 14.70 -11.43
CA ILE A 142 12.95 13.77 -11.46
C ILE A 142 11.93 14.27 -12.49
N GLN A 143 11.64 13.44 -13.48
CA GLN A 143 10.76 13.78 -14.60
C GLN A 143 9.69 12.70 -14.84
N GLY A 144 8.67 13.07 -15.61
CA GLY A 144 7.62 12.13 -16.03
C GLY A 144 6.77 11.61 -14.89
N TRP A 145 6.45 10.31 -14.94
CA TRP A 145 5.55 9.65 -14.00
C TRP A 145 6.11 9.60 -12.57
N ASP A 146 7.43 9.47 -12.41
CA ASP A 146 8.08 9.46 -11.09
C ASP A 146 7.88 10.79 -10.34
N LYS A 147 7.78 11.91 -11.06
CA LYS A 147 7.43 13.20 -10.46
C LYS A 147 6.00 13.23 -9.93
N ILE A 148 5.07 12.59 -10.64
CA ILE A 148 3.66 12.51 -10.21
C ILE A 148 3.56 11.61 -8.96
N LEU A 149 4.26 10.48 -8.94
CA LEU A 149 4.32 9.59 -7.79
C LEU A 149 4.97 10.28 -6.57
N LEU A 150 6.02 11.08 -6.77
CA LEU A 150 6.62 11.89 -5.71
C LEU A 150 5.63 12.92 -5.15
N ILE A 151 4.85 13.59 -6.01
CA ILE A 151 3.81 14.51 -5.56
C ILE A 151 2.74 13.77 -4.75
N ALA A 152 2.30 12.61 -5.21
CA ALA A 152 1.32 11.78 -4.48
C ALA A 152 1.83 11.41 -3.08
N LYS A 153 3.08 10.97 -2.99
CA LYS A 153 3.74 10.64 -1.74
C LYS A 153 3.83 11.85 -0.81
N ASN A 154 4.28 13.00 -1.32
CA ASN A 154 4.40 14.22 -0.51
C ASN A 154 3.04 14.69 0.04
N ILE A 155 1.97 14.62 -0.77
CA ILE A 155 0.61 14.94 -0.34
C ILE A 155 0.13 13.97 0.75
N GLN A 156 0.38 12.68 0.56
CA GLN A 156 0.04 11.66 1.54
C GLN A 156 0.77 11.89 2.88
N ASP A 157 2.08 12.15 2.83
CA ASP A 157 2.90 12.38 4.02
C ASP A 157 2.45 13.67 4.74
N GLU A 158 2.10 14.73 4.00
CA GLU A 158 1.50 15.94 4.55
C GLU A 158 0.16 15.66 5.24
N ASP A 159 -0.73 14.89 4.60
CA ASP A 159 -2.04 14.54 5.12
C ASP A 159 -1.96 13.71 6.39
N LEU A 160 -1.06 12.71 6.40
CA LEU A 160 -0.83 11.87 7.58
C LEU A 160 -0.24 12.68 8.73
N ASN A 161 0.75 13.54 8.46
CA ASN A 161 1.34 14.40 9.49
C ASN A 161 0.29 15.32 10.13
N LYS A 162 -0.56 15.96 9.31
CA LYS A 162 -1.69 16.78 9.82
C LYS A 162 -2.69 15.95 10.62
N ALA A 163 -2.99 14.73 10.18
CA ALA A 163 -3.86 13.83 10.94
C ALA A 163 -3.25 13.47 12.30
N TYR A 164 -1.94 13.21 12.37
CA TYR A 164 -1.22 12.94 13.63
C TYR A 164 -1.16 14.16 14.55
N GLU A 165 -0.90 15.36 14.03
CA GLU A 165 -0.95 16.61 14.80
C GLU A 165 -2.33 16.85 15.43
N ASN A 166 -3.40 16.52 14.69
CA ASN A 166 -4.78 16.61 15.19
C ASN A 166 -5.14 15.49 16.18
N LEU A 167 -4.45 14.34 16.13
CA LEU A 167 -4.67 13.19 17.02
C LEU A 167 -3.92 13.30 18.34
N VAL A 168 -2.80 14.04 18.40
CA VAL A 168 -2.08 14.33 19.64
C VAL A 168 -2.81 15.48 20.35
N PRO A 169 -3.54 15.23 21.46
CA PRO A 169 -4.14 16.32 22.21
C PRO A 169 -3.02 17.22 22.72
N SER A 170 -3.16 18.53 22.57
CA SER A 170 -2.22 19.53 23.13
C SER A 170 -1.91 19.30 24.61
N LYS A 171 -2.81 18.64 25.35
CA LYS A 171 -2.61 18.16 26.74
C LYS A 171 -1.53 17.10 26.92
N LEU A 172 -1.29 16.22 25.93
CA LEU A 172 -0.22 15.20 25.98
C LEU A 172 1.13 15.81 25.60
N ALA A 173 1.19 16.67 24.59
CA ALA A 173 2.40 17.43 24.25
C ALA A 173 2.91 18.27 25.43
N HIS A 174 2.01 18.92 26.18
CA HIS A 174 2.37 19.68 27.38
C HIS A 174 2.75 18.79 28.59
N LYS A 175 2.22 17.56 28.65
CA LYS A 175 2.57 16.60 29.72
C LYS A 175 3.98 16.03 29.51
N TYR A 176 4.42 15.86 28.26
CA TYR A 176 5.76 15.38 27.93
C TYR A 176 6.81 16.48 27.75
N SER A 177 6.43 17.71 27.38
CA SER A 177 7.36 18.86 27.36
C SER A 177 7.85 19.25 28.76
N LYS A 178 7.06 19.00 29.81
CA LYS A 178 7.48 19.18 31.21
C LYS A 178 8.57 18.20 31.67
N PHE A 179 8.83 17.11 30.94
CA PHE A 179 9.93 16.19 31.23
C PHE A 179 11.24 16.56 30.51
N GLN A 180 11.21 17.59 29.65
CA GLN A 180 12.40 18.27 29.13
C GLN A 180 12.60 19.61 29.86
N GLN A 181 12.79 19.55 31.18
CA GLN A 181 13.60 20.57 31.82
C GLN A 181 15.07 20.16 31.68
N PRO A 182 15.97 21.07 31.26
CA PRO A 182 17.40 20.83 31.33
C PRO A 182 17.78 20.54 32.78
N LEU A 183 18.63 19.55 33.03
CA LEU A 183 19.42 19.54 34.25
C LEU A 183 20.21 20.85 34.28
N GLU A 184 19.78 21.80 35.10
CA GLU A 184 20.64 22.91 35.51
C GLU A 184 21.88 22.29 36.17
N PRO A 185 23.11 22.73 35.82
CA PRO A 185 24.28 22.37 36.58
C PRO A 185 24.18 23.06 37.93
N THR A 186 23.81 22.31 38.98
CA THR A 186 23.95 22.76 40.38
C THR A 186 25.36 23.27 40.60
N THR A 187 25.48 24.59 40.68
CA THR A 187 26.70 25.32 41.04
C THR A 187 26.32 26.30 42.14
N ASP A 188 25.95 25.75 43.29
CA ASP A 188 25.94 26.46 44.57
C ASP A 188 26.94 25.66 45.44
N GLY A 189 28.13 26.16 45.76
CA GLY A 189 28.30 27.33 46.61
C GLY A 189 28.43 26.85 48.06
N TYR A 190 29.55 26.19 48.40
CA TYR A 190 29.98 26.06 49.79
C TYR A 190 31.23 26.90 50.00
N GLU A 191 31.03 27.89 50.86
CA GLU A 191 31.95 28.90 51.31
C GLU A 191 33.19 28.28 51.96
N LEU A 192 34.35 28.80 51.54
CA LEU A 192 35.63 28.55 52.19
C LEU A 192 35.64 29.31 53.53
N HIS A 193 35.24 28.65 54.61
CA HIS A 193 35.48 29.17 55.95
C HIS A 193 36.90 28.79 56.40
N ASN A 194 37.79 29.79 56.38
CA ASN A 194 39.06 29.77 57.10
C ASN A 194 38.80 29.47 58.59
N ILE A 195 39.40 28.40 59.10
CA ILE A 195 39.75 28.28 60.52
C ILE A 195 41.27 28.30 60.58
N ASP A 196 41.74 29.45 61.05
CA ASP A 196 43.10 29.67 61.51
C ASP A 196 43.29 29.02 62.89
N ASN A 197 44.56 28.68 63.16
CA ASN A 197 45.21 28.41 64.44
C ASN A 197 45.37 26.98 64.97
N SER A 198 46.67 26.65 65.10
CA SER A 198 47.33 26.27 66.36
C SER A 198 47.49 24.77 66.65
N LYS A 199 48.66 24.23 66.30
CA LYS A 199 49.78 23.84 67.22
C LYS A 199 50.56 22.61 66.75
N ASP A 200 51.87 22.80 66.68
CA ASP A 200 52.96 21.91 67.09
C ASP A 200 52.62 20.45 67.44
N ALA A 201 53.33 19.50 66.83
CA ALA A 201 54.51 18.89 67.48
C ALA A 201 54.96 17.59 66.80
N SER A 202 56.29 17.44 66.73
CA SER A 202 57.10 16.20 66.75
C SER A 202 56.92 15.18 65.60
N ASN A 203 57.94 14.99 64.76
CA ASN A 203 59.02 14.00 64.94
C ASN A 203 58.50 12.57 65.17
N ILE A 204 58.88 11.64 64.27
CA ILE A 204 59.56 10.38 64.58
C ILE A 204 59.98 9.71 63.24
N VAL A 205 61.31 9.60 63.10
CA VAL A 205 62.16 8.55 62.46
C VAL A 205 61.84 8.10 61.04
#